data_AF-A0A3D1TPT9-F1
#
_entry.id   AF-A0A3D1TPT9-F1
#
_cell.length_a   1.000
_cell.length_b   1.000
_cell.length_c   1.000
_cell.angle_alpha   90.00
_cell.angle_beta   90.00
_cell.angle_gamma   90.00
#
_symmetry.space_group_name_H-M   'P 1'
#
loop_
_entity.id
_entity.type
_entity.pdbx_description
1 polymer ?
#
loop_
_entity_poly.entity_id
_entity_poly.type
_entity_poly.pdbx_seq_one_letter_code
_entity_poly.pdbx_strand_id
1 'polypeptide(L)'
;MIRLVEGDKNLPDSVRREASALREIAVANPERALERLRVVALASAGELPLDDPAEDLAKCLGIENYWAFYGAAEVKAVSPATYHLLVAASPDPGGRLMQDLKPDHVVIDSVHSWLVPLADIAKLDGHHLEEALAIRHAPPYSVLVFPLQRLRTNDVRVREPRSVDAVPEGLWEWREGGPSPGIRELIDRDVPRNALGRIEWRR
;
A
#
# COMPACT_ATOMS: atom_id res chain seq x y z
N MET A 1 -0.09 -1.74 19.42
CA MET A 1 -0.27 -0.42 18.78
C MET A 1 0.22 0.75 19.62
N ILE A 2 -0.43 1.16 20.74
CA ILE A 2 0.00 2.36 21.50
C ILE A 2 1.50 2.36 21.85
N ARG A 3 2.02 1.24 22.40
CA ARG A 3 3.45 1.11 22.74
C ARG A 3 4.39 1.20 21.52
N LEU A 4 3.93 0.77 20.35
CA LEU A 4 4.72 0.85 19.11
C LEU A 4 4.87 2.31 18.68
N VAL A 5 3.76 3.07 18.66
CA VAL A 5 3.75 4.50 18.31
C VAL A 5 4.60 5.33 19.28
N GLU A 6 4.54 5.03 20.58
CA GLU A 6 5.39 5.71 21.56
C GLU A 6 6.89 5.38 21.39
N GLY A 7 7.21 4.14 21.02
CA GLY A 7 8.58 3.65 20.90
C GLY A 7 9.31 4.13 19.64
N ASP A 8 8.56 4.57 18.62
CA ASP A 8 9.11 4.97 17.32
C ASP A 8 9.82 6.33 17.41
N LYS A 9 11.15 6.30 17.53
CA LYS A 9 11.97 7.51 17.70
C LYS A 9 12.00 8.43 16.49
N ASN A 10 11.48 7.98 15.35
CA ASN A 10 11.43 8.78 14.13
C ASN A 10 10.12 9.55 13.98
N LEU A 11 9.20 9.43 14.95
CA LEU A 11 8.01 10.27 15.05
C LEU A 11 8.25 11.55 15.85
N PRO A 12 7.51 12.64 15.54
CA PRO A 12 7.52 13.84 16.36
C PRO A 12 7.15 13.55 17.83
N ASP A 13 7.81 14.25 18.75
CA ASP A 13 7.57 14.12 20.19
C ASP A 13 6.10 14.34 20.59
N SER A 14 5.39 15.24 19.91
CA SER A 14 3.97 15.50 20.11
C SER A 14 3.13 14.24 19.89
N VAL A 15 3.32 13.56 18.76
CA VAL A 15 2.59 12.33 18.39
C VAL A 15 2.83 11.22 19.40
N ARG A 16 4.09 11.05 19.83
CA ARG A 16 4.46 10.03 20.83
C ARG A 16 3.80 10.30 22.19
N ARG A 17 3.78 11.56 22.63
CA ARG A 17 3.13 11.96 23.88
C ARG A 17 1.61 11.79 23.82
N GLU A 18 0.99 12.12 22.70
CA GLU A 18 -0.45 11.89 22.49
C GLU A 18 -0.79 10.40 22.57
N ALA A 19 -0.01 9.54 21.90
CA ALA A 19 -0.17 8.09 22.02
C ALA A 19 -0.01 7.60 23.47
N SER A 20 1.00 8.10 24.21
CA SER A 20 1.19 7.75 25.63
C SER A 20 0.00 8.13 26.51
N ALA A 21 -0.62 9.27 26.27
CA ALA A 21 -1.80 9.72 27.02
C ALA A 21 -3.01 8.79 26.83
N LEU A 22 -3.07 8.02 25.74
CA LEU A 22 -4.14 7.05 25.50
C LEU A 22 -4.00 5.76 26.33
N ARG A 23 -2.87 5.53 27.01
CA ARG A 23 -2.66 4.31 27.83
C ARG A 23 -3.69 4.17 28.96
N GLU A 24 -3.99 5.27 29.66
CA GLU A 24 -4.97 5.27 30.75
C GLU A 24 -6.37 4.96 30.24
N ILE A 25 -6.73 5.53 29.09
CA ILE A 25 -8.00 5.27 28.41
C ILE A 25 -8.06 3.82 27.95
N ALA A 26 -6.96 3.25 27.46
CA ALA A 26 -6.93 1.88 26.95
C ALA A 26 -7.23 0.82 28.02
N VAL A 27 -6.91 1.10 29.29
CA VAL A 27 -7.25 0.20 30.41
C VAL A 27 -8.76 0.18 30.68
N ALA A 28 -9.41 1.35 30.64
CA ALA A 28 -10.84 1.48 30.97
C ALA A 28 -11.76 1.28 29.77
N ASN A 29 -11.31 1.65 28.56
CA ASN A 29 -12.07 1.58 27.32
C ASN A 29 -11.12 1.43 26.10
N PRO A 30 -10.72 0.19 25.77
CA PRO A 30 -9.74 -0.07 24.72
C PRO A 30 -10.21 0.35 23.32
N GLU A 31 -11.50 0.21 23.01
CA GLU A 31 -12.06 0.60 21.71
C GLU A 31 -11.96 2.11 21.50
N ARG A 32 -12.34 2.89 22.51
CA ARG A 32 -12.22 4.36 22.46
C ARG A 32 -10.77 4.82 22.36
N ALA A 33 -9.84 4.12 23.01
CA ALA A 33 -8.42 4.43 22.89
C ALA A 33 -7.91 4.15 21.48
N LEU A 34 -8.34 3.05 20.85
CA LEU A 34 -7.99 2.74 19.47
C LEU A 34 -8.57 3.76 18.48
N GLU A 35 -9.83 4.14 18.64
CA GLU A 35 -10.47 5.16 17.80
C GLU A 35 -9.71 6.49 17.85
N ARG A 36 -9.32 6.92 19.05
CA ARG A 36 -8.49 8.13 19.22
C ARG A 36 -7.10 7.97 18.61
N LEU A 37 -6.48 6.81 18.77
CA LEU A 37 -5.17 6.55 18.19
C LEU A 37 -5.23 6.61 16.66
N ARG A 38 -6.32 6.13 16.03
CA ARG A 38 -6.53 6.25 14.57
C ARG A 38 -6.61 7.70 14.13
N VAL A 39 -7.32 8.56 14.86
CA VAL A 39 -7.40 9.99 14.56
C VAL A 39 -6.02 10.64 14.62
N VAL A 40 -5.25 10.37 15.68
CA VAL A 40 -3.88 10.87 15.82
C VAL A 40 -3.00 10.36 14.68
N ALA A 41 -3.08 9.07 14.35
CA ALA A 41 -2.30 8.46 13.29
C ALA A 41 -2.59 9.06 11.91
N LEU A 42 -3.86 9.24 11.55
CA LEU A 42 -4.26 9.84 10.27
C LEU A 42 -3.79 11.29 10.15
N ALA A 43 -3.93 12.09 11.22
CA ALA A 43 -3.45 13.46 11.23
C ALA A 43 -1.92 13.53 11.09
N SER A 44 -1.22 12.70 11.87
CA SER A 44 0.25 12.69 11.90
C SER A 44 0.85 12.19 10.59
N ALA A 45 0.28 11.14 9.99
CA ALA A 45 0.79 10.53 8.77
C ALA A 45 0.85 11.52 7.59
N GLY A 46 -0.10 12.46 7.52
CA GLY A 46 -0.14 13.51 6.50
C GLY A 46 0.93 14.60 6.67
N GLU A 47 1.47 14.77 7.87
CA GLU A 47 2.49 15.78 8.20
C GLU A 47 3.93 15.23 8.10
N LEU A 48 4.09 13.91 7.98
CA LEU A 48 5.41 13.30 7.89
C LEU A 48 6.14 13.72 6.60
N PRO A 49 7.46 13.99 6.67
CA PRO A 49 8.24 14.43 5.52
C PRO A 49 8.29 13.36 4.43
N LEU A 50 8.32 13.81 3.18
CA LEU A 50 8.39 12.98 1.98
C LEU A 50 9.60 13.36 1.12
N ASP A 51 10.20 12.35 0.52
CA ASP A 51 11.38 12.46 -0.33
C ASP A 51 11.05 12.16 -1.79
N ASP A 52 11.94 12.56 -2.70
CA ASP A 52 11.84 12.17 -4.10
C ASP A 52 12.16 10.67 -4.25
N PRO A 53 11.40 9.93 -5.08
CA PRO A 53 11.76 8.57 -5.38
C PRO A 53 13.12 8.52 -6.09
N ALA A 54 13.92 7.52 -5.71
CA ALA A 54 15.25 7.29 -6.27
C ALA A 54 15.27 6.21 -7.37
N GLU A 55 14.21 5.43 -7.49
CA GLU A 55 14.12 4.25 -8.36
C GLU A 55 12.69 3.96 -8.85
N ASP A 56 12.56 2.98 -9.73
CA ASP A 56 11.26 2.48 -10.18
C ASP A 56 10.53 1.81 -9.02
N LEU A 57 9.25 2.10 -8.88
CA LEU A 57 8.42 1.55 -7.80
C LEU A 57 7.32 0.65 -8.36
N ALA A 58 6.77 -0.19 -7.50
CA ALA A 58 5.68 -1.08 -7.84
C ALA A 58 4.67 -1.21 -6.69
N LYS A 59 3.41 -1.45 -7.04
CA LYS A 59 2.38 -1.90 -6.09
C LYS A 59 1.92 -3.29 -6.47
N CYS A 60 2.00 -4.23 -5.52
CA CYS A 60 1.55 -5.61 -5.70
C CYS A 60 0.19 -5.82 -5.03
N LEU A 61 -0.75 -6.43 -5.77
CA LEU A 61 -2.11 -6.65 -5.32
C LEU A 61 -2.61 -8.01 -5.78
N GLY A 62 -3.28 -8.74 -4.88
CA GLY A 62 -4.18 -9.83 -5.25
C GLY A 62 -5.22 -9.36 -6.26
N ILE A 63 -5.61 -10.24 -7.18
CA ILE A 63 -6.59 -9.91 -8.22
C ILE A 63 -7.93 -9.46 -7.65
N GLU A 64 -8.32 -9.98 -6.48
CA GLU A 64 -9.53 -9.59 -5.75
C GLU A 64 -9.45 -8.14 -5.29
N ASN A 65 -8.30 -7.71 -4.78
CA ASN A 65 -8.07 -6.32 -4.36
C ASN A 65 -7.99 -5.38 -5.57
N TYR A 66 -7.37 -5.83 -6.65
CA TYR A 66 -7.41 -5.09 -7.91
C TYR A 66 -8.86 -4.85 -8.35
N TRP A 67 -9.66 -5.92 -8.44
CA TRP A 67 -11.08 -5.82 -8.80
C TRP A 67 -11.86 -4.90 -7.87
N ALA A 68 -11.66 -5.03 -6.55
CA ALA A 68 -12.43 -4.27 -5.55
C ALA A 68 -12.11 -2.77 -5.56
N PHE A 69 -10.83 -2.40 -5.67
CA PHE A 69 -10.37 -1.02 -5.44
C PHE A 69 -9.96 -0.29 -6.73
N TYR A 70 -9.54 -1.01 -7.76
CA TYR A 70 -8.93 -0.45 -8.98
C TYR A 70 -9.75 -0.71 -10.24
N GLY A 71 -10.60 -1.74 -10.26
CA GLY A 71 -11.49 -2.02 -11.39
C GLY A 71 -12.49 -0.90 -11.67
N ALA A 72 -12.77 -0.64 -12.94
CA ALA A 72 -13.85 0.24 -13.38
C ALA A 72 -15.24 -0.32 -13.00
N ALA A 73 -16.27 0.52 -13.04
CA ALA A 73 -17.62 0.14 -12.60
C ALA A 73 -18.18 -1.06 -13.39
N GLU A 74 -17.87 -1.14 -14.68
CA GLU A 74 -18.29 -2.20 -15.59
C GLU A 74 -17.65 -3.56 -15.23
N VAL A 75 -16.41 -3.53 -14.77
CA VAL A 75 -15.67 -4.72 -14.31
C VAL A 75 -16.25 -5.24 -12.99
N LYS A 76 -16.77 -4.34 -12.15
CA LYS A 76 -17.44 -4.70 -10.89
C LYS A 76 -18.84 -5.29 -11.10
N ALA A 77 -19.37 -5.29 -12.33
CA ALA A 77 -20.64 -5.95 -12.65
C ALA A 77 -20.55 -7.48 -12.65
N VAL A 78 -19.34 -8.05 -12.71
CA VAL A 78 -19.11 -9.50 -12.59
C VAL A 78 -18.46 -9.85 -11.25
N SER A 79 -18.59 -11.10 -10.83
CA SER A 79 -17.98 -11.58 -9.58
C SER A 79 -16.44 -11.56 -9.66
N PRO A 80 -15.72 -11.44 -8.53
CA PRO A 80 -14.26 -11.51 -8.50
C PRO A 80 -13.70 -12.80 -9.13
N ALA A 81 -14.37 -13.93 -8.89
CA ALA A 81 -13.98 -15.23 -9.46
C ALA A 81 -14.14 -15.26 -10.99
N THR A 82 -15.24 -14.71 -11.51
CA THR A 82 -15.45 -14.56 -12.96
C THR A 82 -14.41 -13.62 -13.56
N TYR A 83 -14.12 -12.51 -12.90
CA TYR A 83 -13.13 -11.55 -13.36
C TYR A 83 -11.73 -12.17 -13.44
N HIS A 84 -11.33 -12.91 -12.40
CA HIS A 84 -10.07 -13.64 -12.39
C HIS A 84 -9.93 -14.57 -13.61
N LEU A 85 -10.95 -15.37 -13.92
CA LEU A 85 -10.95 -16.25 -15.10
C LEU A 85 -10.85 -15.47 -16.42
N LEU A 86 -11.53 -14.32 -16.53
CA LEU A 86 -11.48 -13.48 -17.72
C LEU A 86 -10.08 -12.90 -17.96
N VAL A 87 -9.42 -12.41 -16.92
CA VAL A 87 -8.05 -11.88 -17.02
C VAL A 87 -7.06 -13.01 -17.34
N ALA A 88 -7.19 -14.16 -16.67
CA ALA A 88 -6.32 -15.32 -16.90
C ALA A 88 -6.42 -15.91 -18.31
N ALA A 89 -7.60 -15.83 -18.93
CA ALA A 89 -7.85 -16.26 -20.30
C ALA A 89 -7.43 -15.23 -21.37
N SER A 90 -7.08 -14.00 -20.97
CA SER A 90 -6.60 -12.97 -21.89
C SER A 90 -5.24 -13.35 -22.50
N PRO A 91 -5.01 -13.13 -23.80
CA PRO A 91 -3.68 -13.26 -24.40
C PRO A 91 -2.68 -12.23 -23.86
N ASP A 92 -3.18 -11.10 -23.34
CA ASP A 92 -2.41 -10.07 -22.63
C ASP A 92 -3.15 -9.68 -21.34
N PRO A 93 -2.91 -10.41 -20.22
CA PRO A 93 -3.54 -10.11 -18.94
C PRO A 93 -3.18 -8.71 -18.41
N GLY A 94 -1.94 -8.25 -18.60
CA GLY A 94 -1.49 -6.93 -18.15
C GLY A 94 -2.17 -5.79 -18.90
N GLY A 95 -2.25 -5.91 -20.23
CA GLY A 95 -3.01 -4.98 -21.07
C GLY A 95 -4.50 -4.97 -20.74
N ARG A 96 -5.09 -6.14 -20.44
CA ARG A 96 -6.48 -6.23 -19.99
C ARG A 96 -6.70 -5.49 -18.67
N LEU A 97 -5.85 -5.72 -17.67
CA LEU A 97 -5.91 -4.98 -16.39
C LEU A 97 -5.80 -3.46 -16.64
N MET A 98 -4.88 -3.01 -17.48
CA MET A 98 -4.74 -1.58 -17.79
C MET A 98 -6.02 -0.97 -18.38
N GLN A 99 -6.73 -1.70 -19.24
CA GLN A 99 -8.01 -1.26 -19.83
C GLN A 99 -9.14 -1.24 -18.80
N ASP A 100 -9.13 -2.21 -17.89
CA ASP A 100 -10.13 -2.40 -16.85
C ASP A 100 -9.96 -1.43 -15.65
N LEU A 101 -8.88 -0.64 -15.62
CA LEU A 101 -8.57 0.30 -14.54
C LEU A 101 -9.56 1.47 -14.53
N LYS A 102 -10.17 1.75 -13.37
CA LYS A 102 -11.10 2.88 -13.12
C LYS A 102 -10.55 4.23 -13.61
N PRO A 103 -11.37 5.11 -14.21
CA PRO A 103 -10.89 6.32 -14.90
C PRO A 103 -10.39 7.44 -13.97
N ASP A 104 -10.27 7.18 -12.67
CA ASP A 104 -9.89 8.17 -11.66
C ASP A 104 -8.51 8.79 -11.93
N HIS A 105 -8.37 10.06 -11.55
CA HIS A 105 -7.11 10.78 -11.63
C HIS A 105 -6.06 10.21 -10.68
N VAL A 106 -6.49 9.69 -9.53
CA VAL A 106 -5.64 9.02 -8.52
C VAL A 106 -5.82 7.52 -8.66
N VAL A 107 -4.71 6.81 -8.92
CA VAL A 107 -4.72 5.35 -9.01
C VAL A 107 -4.53 4.70 -7.64
N ILE A 108 -3.62 5.22 -6.81
CA ILE A 108 -3.39 4.72 -5.44
C ILE A 108 -3.65 5.88 -4.49
N ASP A 109 -4.63 5.72 -3.61
CA ASP A 109 -4.85 6.65 -2.51
C ASP A 109 -3.70 6.56 -1.51
N SER A 110 -3.26 7.70 -0.98
CA SER A 110 -2.24 7.80 0.07
C SER A 110 -2.48 6.85 1.24
N VAL A 111 -3.74 6.65 1.65
CA VAL A 111 -4.13 5.76 2.77
C VAL A 111 -3.88 4.29 2.43
N HIS A 112 -3.76 3.96 1.14
CA HIS A 112 -3.50 2.60 0.63
C HIS A 112 -2.13 2.51 -0.06
N SER A 113 -1.27 3.50 0.09
CA SER A 113 0.00 3.54 -0.61
C SER A 113 1.00 2.63 0.08
N TRP A 114 1.19 1.49 -0.56
CA TRP A 114 2.24 0.55 -0.19
C TRP A 114 2.95 0.18 -1.47
N LEU A 115 4.11 0.80 -1.65
CA LEU A 115 4.98 0.68 -2.80
C LEU A 115 6.27 -0.04 -2.39
N VAL A 116 6.85 -0.76 -3.32
CA VAL A 116 8.15 -1.41 -3.16
C VAL A 116 9.04 -1.07 -4.34
N PRO A 117 10.37 -1.01 -4.17
CA PRO A 117 11.29 -0.97 -5.29
C PRO A 117 11.00 -2.09 -6.28
N LEU A 118 10.85 -1.73 -7.55
CA LEU A 118 10.60 -2.72 -8.60
C LEU A 118 11.77 -3.72 -8.70
N ALA A 119 12.99 -3.25 -8.49
CA ALA A 119 14.20 -4.08 -8.55
C ALA A 119 14.17 -5.25 -7.57
N ASP A 120 13.57 -5.05 -6.39
CA ASP A 120 13.48 -6.07 -5.33
C ASP A 120 12.54 -7.22 -5.73
N ILE A 121 11.57 -6.95 -6.62
CA ILE A 121 10.51 -7.89 -6.96
C ILE A 121 10.51 -8.35 -8.43
N ALA A 122 11.28 -7.71 -9.31
CA ALA A 122 11.18 -7.87 -10.77
C ALA A 122 11.33 -9.33 -11.25
N LYS A 123 12.10 -10.14 -10.52
CA LYS A 123 12.41 -11.54 -10.84
C LYS A 123 11.57 -12.55 -10.08
N LEU A 124 10.71 -12.09 -9.18
CA LEU A 124 9.85 -12.96 -8.39
C LEU A 124 8.62 -13.37 -9.23
N ASP A 125 8.24 -14.64 -9.11
CA ASP A 125 6.93 -15.12 -9.57
C ASP A 125 5.87 -14.90 -8.49
N GLY A 126 4.63 -15.33 -8.72
CA GLY A 126 3.54 -15.17 -7.76
C GLY A 126 3.85 -15.78 -6.41
N HIS A 127 4.36 -17.01 -6.35
CA HIS A 127 4.64 -17.66 -5.07
C HIS A 127 5.74 -16.92 -4.28
N HIS A 128 6.84 -16.55 -4.93
CA HIS A 128 7.91 -15.82 -4.25
C HIS A 128 7.50 -14.39 -3.87
N LEU A 129 6.59 -13.75 -4.62
CA LEU A 129 5.99 -12.47 -4.22
C LEU A 129 5.13 -12.61 -2.97
N GLU A 130 4.33 -13.67 -2.87
CA GLU A 130 3.49 -13.96 -1.70
C GLU A 130 4.34 -14.01 -0.43
N GLU A 131 5.41 -14.82 -0.46
CA GLU A 131 6.31 -15.01 0.67
C GLU A 131 7.10 -13.74 1.02
N ALA A 132 7.60 -13.04 -0.01
CA ALA A 132 8.46 -11.89 0.18
C ALA A 132 7.68 -10.66 0.70
N LEU A 133 6.44 -10.48 0.25
CA LEU A 133 5.57 -9.35 0.61
C LEU A 133 4.48 -9.71 1.63
N ALA A 134 4.43 -10.96 2.10
CA ALA A 134 3.40 -11.46 3.02
C ALA A 134 1.96 -11.12 2.55
N ILE A 135 1.69 -11.25 1.25
CA ILE A 135 0.39 -10.92 0.66
C ILE A 135 -0.62 -11.99 1.09
N ARG A 136 -1.77 -11.58 1.64
CA ARG A 136 -2.76 -12.51 2.20
C ARG A 136 -3.50 -13.39 1.18
N HIS A 137 -3.52 -12.98 -0.09
CA HIS A 137 -4.24 -13.67 -1.15
C HIS A 137 -3.25 -14.50 -1.96
N ALA A 138 -3.63 -15.72 -2.36
CA ALA A 138 -2.80 -16.53 -3.25
C ALA A 138 -2.66 -15.86 -4.62
N PRO A 139 -1.57 -16.13 -5.36
CA PRO A 139 -1.42 -15.65 -6.73
C PRO A 139 -2.59 -16.14 -7.63
N PRO A 140 -2.89 -15.40 -8.71
CA PRO A 140 -2.03 -14.42 -9.38
C PRO A 140 -2.13 -12.99 -8.82
N TYR A 141 -1.03 -12.26 -8.97
CA TYR A 141 -0.91 -10.85 -8.59
C TYR A 141 -0.91 -9.91 -9.80
N SER A 142 -1.58 -8.79 -9.60
CA SER A 142 -1.41 -7.59 -10.42
C SER A 142 -0.30 -6.73 -9.84
N VAL A 143 0.70 -6.39 -10.66
CA VAL A 143 1.83 -5.55 -10.27
C VAL A 143 1.76 -4.26 -11.07
N LEU A 144 1.33 -3.18 -10.42
CA LEU A 144 1.29 -1.84 -11.00
C LEU A 144 2.72 -1.29 -10.98
N VAL A 145 3.27 -0.98 -12.15
CA VAL A 145 4.67 -0.53 -12.29
C VAL A 145 4.71 0.97 -12.54
N PHE A 146 5.49 1.68 -11.74
CA PHE A 146 5.67 3.12 -11.75
C PHE A 146 7.13 3.48 -12.09
N PRO A 147 7.43 3.79 -13.36
CA PRO A 147 8.76 4.21 -13.76
C PRO A 147 9.18 5.51 -13.07
N LEU A 148 10.42 5.60 -12.63
CA LEU A 148 11.01 6.74 -11.92
C LEU A 148 10.78 8.06 -12.66
N GLN A 149 10.97 8.06 -13.99
CA GLN A 149 10.75 9.26 -14.80
C GLN A 149 9.29 9.75 -14.70
N ARG A 150 8.32 8.83 -14.69
CA ARG A 150 6.90 9.20 -14.57
C ARG A 150 6.56 9.65 -13.16
N LEU A 151 7.11 9.00 -12.13
CA LEU A 151 6.97 9.42 -10.73
C LEU A 151 7.44 10.88 -10.56
N ARG A 152 8.66 11.20 -11.02
CA ARG A 152 9.21 12.57 -10.96
C ARG A 152 8.42 13.59 -11.77
N THR A 153 7.97 13.22 -12.97
CA THR A 153 7.20 14.12 -13.84
C THR A 153 5.84 14.48 -13.25
N ASN A 154 5.29 13.61 -12.40
CA ASN A 154 4.00 13.80 -11.75
C ASN A 154 4.11 14.20 -10.26
N ASP A 155 5.30 14.67 -9.83
CA ASP A 155 5.57 15.12 -8.46
C ASP A 155 5.16 14.10 -7.37
N VAL A 156 5.43 12.83 -7.65
CA VAL A 156 5.15 11.73 -6.72
C VAL A 156 6.25 11.65 -5.68
N ARG A 157 5.89 11.55 -4.39
CA ARG A 157 6.80 11.72 -3.25
C ARG A 157 6.58 10.63 -2.22
N VAL A 158 7.65 9.96 -1.82
CA VAL A 158 7.58 8.75 -0.99
C VAL A 158 8.33 8.90 0.32
N ARG A 159 8.01 8.07 1.31
CA ARG A 159 8.78 7.91 2.55
C ARG A 159 8.76 6.48 3.05
N GLU A 160 9.64 6.18 3.99
CA GLU A 160 9.56 4.93 4.75
C GLU A 160 8.32 4.93 5.67
N PRO A 161 7.63 3.79 5.84
CA PRO A 161 6.58 3.61 6.83
C PRO A 161 7.07 3.90 8.25
N ARG A 162 6.17 4.48 9.05
CA ARG A 162 6.32 4.68 10.48
C ARG A 162 5.24 3.88 11.22
N SER A 163 5.40 3.74 12.52
CA SER A 163 4.46 2.99 13.36
C SER A 163 3.02 3.53 13.35
N VAL A 164 2.81 4.82 13.03
CA VAL A 164 1.46 5.40 12.85
C VAL A 164 0.74 4.85 11.62
N ASP A 165 1.46 4.45 10.58
CA ASP A 165 0.85 3.97 9.32
C ASP A 165 0.18 2.60 9.48
N ALA A 166 0.61 1.82 10.47
CA ALA A 166 -0.01 0.53 10.78
C ALA A 166 -1.30 0.64 11.62
N VAL A 167 -1.60 1.82 12.18
CA VAL A 167 -2.76 2.02 13.08
C VAL A 167 -4.11 1.94 12.36
N PRO A 168 -4.34 2.62 11.20
CA PRO A 168 -5.65 2.63 10.54
C PRO A 168 -6.08 1.24 10.06
N GLU A 169 -5.16 0.48 9.47
CA GLU A 169 -5.45 -0.83 8.89
C GLU A 169 -5.50 -1.97 9.92
N GLY A 170 -5.17 -1.66 11.19
CA GLY A 170 -5.08 -2.68 12.23
C GLY A 170 -4.13 -3.80 11.85
N LEU A 171 -3.07 -3.51 11.10
CA LEU A 171 -2.01 -4.46 10.82
C LEU A 171 -1.30 -4.73 12.16
N TRP A 172 -1.36 -5.98 12.62
CA TRP A 172 -0.92 -6.36 13.96
C TRP A 172 0.61 -6.30 14.11
N GLU A 173 1.33 -6.18 13.02
CA GLU A 173 2.78 -6.17 12.97
C GLU A 173 3.25 -5.09 11.98
N TRP A 174 3.39 -3.85 12.47
CA TRP A 174 4.38 -2.97 11.86
C TRP A 174 5.74 -3.63 12.06
N ARG A 175 6.44 -3.93 10.96
CA ARG A 175 7.78 -4.48 10.98
C ARG A 175 8.75 -3.36 10.65
N GLU A 176 9.58 -3.00 11.62
CA GLU A 176 10.71 -2.11 11.38
C GLU A 176 11.58 -2.71 10.27
N GLY A 177 11.60 -2.08 9.08
CA GLY A 177 12.35 -2.57 7.91
C GLY A 177 11.55 -3.31 6.83
N GLY A 178 10.22 -3.43 6.94
CA GLY A 178 9.35 -3.99 5.89
C GLY A 178 8.99 -5.47 6.03
N PRO A 179 8.49 -6.15 4.97
CA PRO A 179 8.17 -7.58 5.02
C PRO A 179 9.49 -8.38 4.96
N SER A 180 9.41 -9.71 4.74
CA SER A 180 10.54 -10.66 4.76
C SER A 180 11.87 -10.10 4.18
N PRO A 181 13.03 -10.51 4.72
CA PRO A 181 14.17 -9.60 4.91
C PRO A 181 14.73 -9.05 3.60
N GLY A 182 14.57 -7.74 3.38
CA GLY A 182 15.28 -6.97 2.36
C GLY A 182 14.42 -6.07 1.47
N ILE A 183 13.10 -6.25 1.46
CA ILE A 183 12.23 -5.41 0.62
C ILE A 183 11.89 -4.11 1.36
N ARG A 184 12.29 -2.98 0.77
CA ARG A 184 11.93 -1.68 1.33
C ARG A 184 10.49 -1.35 1.00
N GLU A 185 9.71 -1.05 2.03
CA GLU A 185 8.37 -0.49 1.88
C GLU A 185 8.45 1.03 1.77
N LEU A 186 7.59 1.59 0.91
CA LEU A 186 7.45 3.02 0.73
C LEU A 186 5.97 3.41 0.73
N ILE A 187 5.66 4.49 1.45
CA ILE A 187 4.35 5.14 1.48
C ILE A 187 4.44 6.39 0.64
N ASP A 188 3.39 6.66 -0.12
CA ASP A 188 3.26 7.78 -1.04
C ASP A 188 2.12 8.70 -0.61
N ARG A 189 2.03 9.87 -1.23
CA ARG A 189 0.75 10.56 -1.36
C ARG A 189 -0.10 9.84 -2.42
N ASP A 190 -1.22 10.46 -2.76
CA ASP A 190 -2.04 10.03 -3.88
C ASP A 190 -1.18 9.89 -5.15
N VAL A 191 -1.08 8.68 -5.68
CA VAL A 191 -0.33 8.41 -6.91
C VAL A 191 -1.26 8.68 -8.08
N PRO A 192 -0.95 9.63 -8.98
CA PRO A 192 -1.80 9.92 -10.11
C PRO A 192 -1.71 8.81 -11.16
N ARG A 193 -2.80 8.58 -11.88
CA ARG A 193 -2.87 7.59 -12.97
C ARG A 193 -1.79 7.80 -14.03
N ASN A 194 -1.40 9.05 -14.30
CA ASN A 194 -0.35 9.38 -15.27
C ASN A 194 1.06 8.92 -14.83
N ALA A 195 1.27 8.62 -13.54
CA ALA A 195 2.50 8.04 -13.05
C ALA A 195 2.61 6.53 -13.39
N LEU A 196 1.47 5.85 -13.58
CA LEU A 196 1.43 4.43 -13.91
C LEU A 196 2.03 4.19 -15.30
N GLY A 197 3.00 3.28 -15.39
CA GLY A 197 3.62 2.87 -16.65
C GLY A 197 2.90 1.69 -17.29
N ARG A 198 2.82 0.57 -16.56
CA ARG A 198 2.20 -0.68 -17.01
C ARG A 198 1.64 -1.47 -15.83
N ILE A 199 0.86 -2.50 -16.12
CA ILE A 199 0.45 -3.51 -15.14
C ILE A 199 0.98 -4.86 -15.61
N GLU A 200 1.66 -5.58 -14.73
CA GLU A 200 2.14 -6.94 -14.98
C GLU A 200 1.25 -7.95 -14.28
N TRP A 201 1.16 -9.15 -14.87
CA TRP A 201 0.45 -10.29 -14.31
C TRP A 201 1.46 -11.35 -13.88
N ARG A 202 1.46 -11.67 -12.58
CA ARG A 202 2.40 -12.63 -11.99
C ARG A 202 1.63 -13.83 -11.45
N ARG A 203 1.86 -15.00 -12.04
CA ARG A 203 1.25 -16.27 -11.63
C ARG A 203 2.08 -16.96 -10.58
#